data_AF-A0A2S2R404-F1
#
_entry.id   AF-A0A2S2R404-F1
#
_cell.length_a   1.000
_cell.length_b   1.000
_cell.length_c   1.000
_cell.angle_alpha   90.00
_cell.angle_beta   90.00
_cell.angle_gamma   90.00
#
_symmetry.space_group_name_H-M   'P 1'
#
loop_
_entity.id
_entity.type
_entity.pdbx_description
1 polymer ?
#
loop_
_entity_poly.entity_id
_entity_poly.type
_entity_poly.pdbx_seq_one_letter_code
_entity_poly.pdbx_strand_id
1 'polypeptide(L)'
;LKNTENGEPAQDDYQNAQLLAHILELLTFCVEHHSYHIKSCIMNKDLLKRVLVLMKSAHKFLVLGALRFMRKIVALKDEFYNRYITKGCLFGPVIDCLLNNNGRYNLLDSAIIELFEFIKLEDIKILIAHIVENYGKKFEHIDYVQTFKALRQRHIQQTEKLKEKPITKYVYIYINVFGKYTFCFT
;
A
#
# COMPACT_ATOMS: atom_id res chain seq x y z
N LEU A 1 -20.12 -1.61 -4.75
CA LEU A 1 -19.61 -0.83 -5.90
C LEU A 1 -19.72 -1.70 -7.15
N LYS A 2 -20.87 -1.67 -7.85
CA LYS A 2 -21.02 -2.34 -9.16
C LYS A 2 -20.22 -1.62 -10.25
N ASN A 3 -20.02 -0.30 -10.08
CA ASN A 3 -19.32 0.57 -11.03
C ASN A 3 -17.84 0.23 -11.27
N THR A 4 -17.26 -0.75 -10.56
CA THR A 4 -15.82 -1.05 -10.61
C THR A 4 -15.52 -2.54 -10.81
N GLU A 5 -16.52 -3.34 -11.19
CA GLU A 5 -16.39 -4.81 -11.30
C GLU A 5 -15.43 -5.26 -12.42
N ASN A 6 -15.27 -4.45 -13.47
CA ASN A 6 -14.41 -4.78 -14.62
C ASN A 6 -12.99 -4.15 -14.52
N GLY A 7 -12.61 -3.62 -13.36
CA GLY A 7 -11.30 -2.96 -13.18
C GLY A 7 -11.19 -1.57 -13.82
N GLU A 8 -12.30 -1.04 -14.33
CA GLU A 8 -12.47 0.31 -14.86
C GLU A 8 -13.74 0.95 -14.27
N PRO A 9 -13.81 2.28 -14.12
CA PRO A 9 -15.04 2.99 -13.80
C PRO A 9 -16.07 2.83 -14.94
N ALA A 10 -17.14 2.06 -14.72
CA ALA A 10 -18.10 1.71 -15.78
C ALA A 10 -18.99 2.89 -16.23
N GLN A 11 -19.32 3.80 -15.32
CA GLN A 11 -20.03 5.06 -15.57
C GLN A 11 -19.27 6.18 -14.83
N ASP A 12 -18.53 6.99 -15.58
CA ASP A 12 -17.69 8.09 -15.08
C ASP A 12 -18.24 9.46 -15.52
N ASP A 13 -19.56 9.61 -15.57
CA ASP A 13 -20.19 10.93 -15.72
C ASP A 13 -20.15 11.71 -14.40
N TYR A 14 -20.35 13.02 -14.49
CA TYR A 14 -20.21 13.92 -13.35
C TYR A 14 -21.17 13.60 -12.20
N GLN A 15 -22.42 13.20 -12.49
CA GLN A 15 -23.41 12.91 -11.46
C GLN A 15 -23.02 11.65 -10.67
N ASN A 16 -22.62 10.59 -11.37
CA ASN A 16 -22.11 9.38 -10.75
C ASN A 16 -20.82 9.62 -9.98
N ALA A 17 -19.90 10.43 -10.51
CA ALA A 17 -18.66 10.80 -9.82
C ALA A 17 -18.93 11.57 -8.52
N GLN A 18 -19.87 12.51 -8.53
CA GLN A 18 -20.31 13.21 -7.33
C GLN A 18 -20.90 12.25 -6.30
N LEU A 19 -21.83 11.38 -6.70
CA LEU A 19 -22.43 10.41 -5.79
C LEU A 19 -21.36 9.50 -5.15
N LEU A 20 -20.44 8.98 -5.97
CA LEU A 20 -19.33 8.16 -5.48
C LEU A 20 -18.42 8.93 -4.52
N ALA A 21 -18.16 10.22 -4.76
CA ALA A 21 -17.38 11.04 -3.83
C ALA A 21 -18.04 11.14 -2.45
N HIS A 22 -19.35 11.39 -2.38
CA HIS A 22 -20.09 11.41 -1.10
C HIS A 22 -20.06 10.06 -0.40
N ILE A 23 -20.19 8.96 -1.16
CA ILE A 23 -20.06 7.60 -0.62
C ILE A 23 -18.65 7.37 -0.06
N LEU A 24 -17.60 7.80 -0.77
CA LEU A 24 -16.22 7.68 -0.31
C LEU A 24 -15.97 8.50 0.96
N GLU A 25 -16.54 9.69 1.08
CA GLU A 25 -16.45 10.51 2.29
C GLU A 25 -17.08 9.80 3.49
N LEU A 26 -18.29 9.25 3.32
CA LEU A 26 -18.96 8.45 4.36
C LEU A 26 -18.13 7.22 4.75
N LEU A 27 -17.62 6.48 3.77
CA LEU A 27 -16.77 5.31 4.03
C LEU A 27 -15.48 5.70 4.76
N THR A 28 -14.88 6.83 4.38
CA THR A 28 -13.68 7.37 5.03
C THR A 28 -13.97 7.72 6.49
N PHE A 29 -15.10 8.39 6.75
CA PHE A 29 -15.56 8.69 8.10
C PHE A 29 -15.75 7.42 8.93
N CYS A 30 -16.36 6.38 8.37
CA CYS A 30 -16.52 5.11 9.08
C CYS A 30 -15.19 4.40 9.37
N VAL A 31 -14.20 4.50 8.48
CA VAL A 31 -12.83 4.00 8.73
C VAL A 31 -12.19 4.73 9.90
N GLU A 32 -12.36 6.05 9.98
CA GLU A 32 -11.76 6.89 11.00
C GLU A 32 -12.39 6.71 12.39
N HIS A 33 -13.72 6.61 12.46
CA HIS A 33 -14.43 6.60 13.74
C HIS A 33 -14.94 5.23 14.18
N HIS A 34 -15.03 4.27 13.26
CA HIS A 34 -15.61 2.93 13.51
C HIS A 34 -14.74 1.80 12.95
N SER A 35 -13.41 2.00 13.00
CA SER A 35 -12.38 1.15 12.38
C SER A 35 -12.56 -0.36 12.64
N TYR A 36 -12.98 -0.75 13.85
CA TYR A 36 -13.26 -2.15 14.19
C TYR A 36 -14.48 -2.71 13.44
N HIS A 37 -15.60 -1.97 13.43
CA HIS A 37 -16.86 -2.46 12.85
C HIS A 37 -16.83 -2.51 11.32
N ILE A 38 -16.20 -1.54 10.68
CA ILE A 38 -16.14 -1.51 9.21
C ILE A 38 -15.15 -2.52 8.63
N LYS A 39 -14.26 -3.11 9.46
CA LYS A 39 -13.21 -4.03 9.02
C LYS A 39 -13.72 -5.22 8.21
N SER A 40 -14.77 -5.87 8.70
CA SER A 40 -15.39 -7.00 7.98
C SER A 40 -15.93 -6.56 6.61
N CYS A 41 -16.54 -5.38 6.53
CA CYS A 41 -17.05 -4.83 5.27
C CYS A 41 -15.92 -4.58 4.26
N ILE A 42 -14.81 -4.00 4.72
CA ILE A 42 -13.67 -3.68 3.84
C ILE A 42 -13.01 -4.96 3.32
N MET A 43 -12.75 -5.92 4.22
CA MET A 43 -12.01 -7.14 3.89
C MET A 43 -12.85 -8.10 3.06
N ASN A 44 -14.10 -8.38 3.46
CA ASN A 44 -14.90 -9.42 2.81
C ASN A 44 -15.46 -9.00 1.45
N LYS A 45 -15.49 -7.70 1.15
CA LYS A 45 -16.02 -7.17 -0.13
C LYS A 45 -14.94 -6.63 -1.06
N ASP A 46 -13.66 -6.82 -0.71
CA ASP A 46 -12.52 -6.22 -1.41
C ASP A 46 -12.72 -4.71 -1.63
N LEU A 47 -13.21 -4.00 -0.61
CA LEU A 47 -13.74 -2.64 -0.78
C LEU A 47 -12.64 -1.68 -1.24
N LEU A 48 -11.46 -1.72 -0.59
CA LEU A 48 -10.33 -0.88 -0.98
C LEU A 48 -9.90 -1.14 -2.44
N LYS A 49 -9.80 -2.40 -2.87
CA LYS A 49 -9.48 -2.74 -4.25
C LYS A 49 -10.50 -2.13 -5.23
N ARG A 50 -11.79 -2.24 -4.91
CA ARG A 50 -12.87 -1.64 -5.70
C ARG A 50 -12.82 -0.11 -5.72
N VAL A 51 -12.44 0.54 -4.61
CA VAL A 51 -12.27 2.00 -4.53
C VAL A 51 -11.08 2.44 -5.37
N LEU A 52 -9.97 1.69 -5.35
CA LEU A 52 -8.75 2.06 -6.09
C LEU A 52 -8.90 1.99 -7.61
N VAL A 53 -9.92 1.31 -8.13
CA VAL A 53 -10.31 1.41 -9.55
C VAL A 53 -10.65 2.86 -9.92
N LEU A 54 -11.21 3.63 -8.99
CA LEU A 54 -11.59 5.04 -9.20
C LEU A 54 -10.37 5.96 -9.39
N MET A 55 -9.15 5.49 -9.14
CA MET A 55 -7.93 6.22 -9.47
C MET A 55 -7.79 6.51 -10.97
N LYS A 56 -8.53 5.77 -11.81
CA LYS A 56 -8.58 5.94 -13.27
C LYS A 56 -9.65 6.92 -13.75
N SER A 57 -10.45 7.49 -12.85
CA SER A 57 -11.50 8.46 -13.19
C SER A 57 -10.92 9.73 -13.82
N ALA A 58 -11.66 10.33 -14.75
CA ALA A 58 -11.36 11.65 -15.30
C ALA A 58 -11.56 12.78 -14.25
N HIS A 59 -12.38 12.53 -13.22
CA HIS A 59 -12.75 13.52 -12.21
C HIS A 59 -11.75 13.56 -11.06
N LYS A 60 -10.88 14.58 -11.04
CA LYS A 60 -9.78 14.68 -10.06
C LYS A 60 -10.23 14.68 -8.59
N PHE A 61 -11.39 15.26 -8.28
CA PHE A 61 -11.92 15.23 -6.91
C PHE A 61 -12.23 13.80 -6.44
N LEU A 62 -12.72 12.94 -7.34
CA LEU A 62 -13.02 11.54 -7.04
C LEU A 62 -11.74 10.74 -6.83
N VAL A 63 -10.73 10.95 -7.69
CA VAL A 63 -9.40 10.34 -7.56
C VAL A 63 -8.77 10.71 -6.20
N LEU A 64 -8.81 11.99 -5.83
CA LEU A 64 -8.33 12.46 -4.52
C LEU A 64 -9.12 11.83 -3.36
N GLY A 65 -10.43 11.65 -3.51
CA GLY A 65 -11.27 10.95 -2.53
C GLY A 65 -10.85 9.49 -2.32
N ALA A 66 -10.58 8.77 -3.42
CA ALA A 66 -10.12 7.38 -3.35
C ALA A 66 -8.74 7.26 -2.68
N LEU A 67 -7.82 8.17 -3.00
CA LEU A 67 -6.50 8.24 -2.37
C LEU A 67 -6.61 8.54 -0.87
N ARG A 68 -7.48 9.49 -0.48
CA ARG A 68 -7.75 9.83 0.93
C ARG A 68 -8.29 8.63 1.70
N PHE A 69 -9.19 7.87 1.10
CA PHE A 69 -9.72 6.65 1.70
C PHE A 69 -8.61 5.61 1.95
N MET A 70 -7.75 5.35 0.96
CA MET A 70 -6.59 4.47 1.14
C MET A 70 -5.66 4.97 2.25
N ARG A 71 -5.36 6.27 2.25
CA ARG A 71 -4.49 6.90 3.25
C ARG A 71 -5.01 6.72 4.68
N LYS A 72 -6.32 6.80 4.89
CA LYS A 72 -6.97 6.56 6.19
C LYS A 72 -6.91 5.09 6.61
N ILE A 73 -7.06 4.14 5.69
CA ILE A 73 -6.85 2.72 5.99
C ILE A 73 -5.40 2.45 6.40
N VAL A 74 -4.42 2.99 5.67
CA VAL A 74 -2.99 2.85 6.01
C VAL A 74 -2.67 3.47 7.38
N ALA A 75 -3.32 4.59 7.73
CA ALA A 75 -3.15 5.26 9.02
C ALA A 75 -3.56 4.41 10.23
N LEU A 76 -4.45 3.43 10.05
CA LEU A 76 -4.83 2.51 11.12
C LEU A 76 -3.66 1.61 11.56
N LYS A 77 -2.64 1.44 10.70
CA LYS A 77 -1.45 0.60 10.97
C LYS A 77 -1.77 -0.85 11.34
N ASP A 78 -2.97 -1.32 11.01
CA ASP A 78 -3.44 -2.66 11.31
C ASP A 78 -2.80 -3.69 10.37
N GLU A 79 -2.27 -4.76 10.94
CA GLU A 79 -1.51 -5.77 10.20
C GLU A 79 -2.37 -6.54 9.18
N PHE A 80 -3.67 -6.72 9.43
CA PHE A 80 -4.56 -7.39 8.48
C PHE A 80 -4.78 -6.53 7.23
N TYR A 81 -4.97 -5.22 7.41
CA TYR A 81 -5.05 -4.31 6.27
C TYR A 81 -3.74 -4.26 5.50
N ASN A 82 -2.61 -4.20 6.22
CA ASN A 82 -1.31 -4.17 5.58
C ASN A 82 -1.07 -5.44 4.73
N ARG A 83 -1.37 -6.63 5.26
CA ARG A 83 -1.29 -7.90 4.51
C ARG A 83 -2.25 -7.94 3.32
N TYR A 84 -3.45 -7.40 3.48
CA TYR A 84 -4.41 -7.32 2.38
C TYR A 84 -3.93 -6.41 1.26
N ILE A 85 -3.39 -5.23 1.60
CA ILE A 85 -2.79 -4.28 0.65
C ILE A 85 -1.63 -4.92 -0.11
N THR A 86 -0.71 -5.60 0.59
CA THR A 86 0.45 -6.22 -0.06
C THR A 86 0.08 -7.43 -0.91
N LYS A 87 -0.80 -8.33 -0.42
CA LYS A 87 -1.27 -9.49 -1.20
C LYS A 87 -2.03 -9.08 -2.46
N GLY A 88 -2.78 -7.98 -2.39
CA GLY A 88 -3.54 -7.46 -3.53
C GLY A 88 -2.73 -6.56 -4.46
N CYS A 89 -1.46 -6.25 -4.15
CA CYS A 89 -0.66 -5.27 -4.87
C CYS A 89 -1.38 -3.90 -5.03
N LEU A 90 -2.06 -3.46 -3.97
CA LEU A 90 -3.02 -2.35 -4.06
C LEU A 90 -2.37 -0.96 -4.24
N PHE A 91 -1.04 -0.84 -4.15
CA PHE A 91 -0.35 0.40 -4.54
C PHE A 91 -0.27 0.61 -6.05
N GLY A 92 -0.48 -0.43 -6.87
CA GLY A 92 -0.37 -0.37 -8.33
C GLY A 92 -1.12 0.82 -8.94
N PRO A 93 -2.45 0.94 -8.73
CA PRO A 93 -3.23 2.05 -9.27
C PRO A 93 -2.77 3.44 -8.82
N VAL A 94 -2.23 3.56 -7.61
CA VAL A 94 -1.71 4.83 -7.07
C VAL A 94 -0.41 5.22 -7.78
N ILE A 95 0.47 4.25 -7.97
CA ILE A 95 1.77 4.45 -8.63
C ILE A 95 1.58 4.73 -10.12
N ASP A 96 0.71 3.96 -10.78
CA ASP A 96 0.41 4.18 -12.19
C ASP A 96 -0.22 5.57 -12.40
N CYS A 97 -1.06 6.03 -11.46
CA CYS A 97 -1.58 7.40 -11.48
C CYS A 97 -0.48 8.47 -11.34
N LEU A 98 0.50 8.26 -10.46
CA LEU A 98 1.64 9.17 -10.30
C LEU A 98 2.48 9.25 -11.59
N LEU A 99 2.77 8.10 -12.21
CA LEU A 99 3.60 8.04 -13.40
C LEU A 99 2.90 8.62 -14.63
N ASN A 100 1.60 8.37 -14.79
CA ASN A 100 0.81 8.88 -15.92
C ASN A 100 0.59 10.41 -15.87
N ASN A 101 0.84 11.05 -14.73
CA ASN A 101 0.70 12.51 -14.61
C ASN A 101 1.89 13.27 -15.22
N ASN A 102 2.90 12.57 -15.75
CA ASN A 102 4.01 13.09 -16.56
C ASN A 102 4.71 14.34 -15.96
N GLY A 103 4.89 14.39 -14.64
CA GLY A 103 5.60 15.49 -13.99
C GLY A 103 4.88 16.83 -14.04
N ARG A 104 3.55 16.85 -14.11
CA ARG A 104 2.76 18.10 -14.01
C ARG A 104 2.70 18.69 -12.60
N TYR A 105 3.25 17.99 -11.60
CA TYR A 105 3.46 18.45 -10.22
C TYR A 105 2.24 19.17 -9.62
N ASN A 106 1.12 18.46 -9.52
CA ASN A 106 -0.13 19.03 -9.00
C ASN A 106 -0.49 18.48 -7.62
N LEU A 107 -1.64 18.93 -7.09
CA LEU A 107 -2.15 18.50 -5.78
C LEU A 107 -2.24 16.98 -5.63
N LEU A 108 -2.54 16.24 -6.70
CA LEU A 108 -2.62 14.80 -6.67
C LEU A 108 -1.24 14.17 -6.47
N ASP A 109 -0.20 14.65 -7.17
CA ASP A 109 1.18 14.18 -6.96
C ASP A 109 1.60 14.41 -5.52
N SER A 110 1.36 15.62 -4.98
CA SER A 110 1.68 15.94 -3.59
C SER A 110 0.96 15.03 -2.60
N ALA A 111 -0.32 14.71 -2.84
CA ALA A 111 -1.08 13.81 -1.98
C ALA A 111 -0.58 12.36 -2.06
N ILE A 112 -0.17 11.89 -3.25
CA ILE A 112 0.42 10.55 -3.42
C ILE A 112 1.76 10.47 -2.70
N ILE A 113 2.60 11.50 -2.85
CA ILE A 113 3.91 11.57 -2.18
C ILE A 113 3.72 11.60 -0.66
N GLU A 114 2.73 12.34 -0.13
CA GLU A 114 2.39 12.34 1.30
C GLU A 114 2.06 10.94 1.81
N LEU A 115 1.29 10.14 1.06
CA LEU A 115 0.97 8.76 1.45
C LEU A 115 2.25 7.92 1.65
N PHE A 116 3.19 8.02 0.71
CA PHE A 116 4.46 7.29 0.79
C PHE A 116 5.38 7.82 1.88
N GLU A 117 5.40 9.14 2.08
CA GLU A 117 6.14 9.79 3.17
C GLU A 117 5.60 9.34 4.53
N PHE A 118 4.27 9.28 4.70
CA PHE A 118 3.64 8.78 5.91
C PHE A 118 4.02 7.33 6.20
N ILE A 119 3.97 6.44 5.20
CA ILE A 119 4.36 5.03 5.37
C ILE A 119 5.80 4.91 5.87
N LYS A 120 6.70 5.76 5.34
CA LYS A 120 8.10 5.82 5.78
C LYS A 120 8.20 6.33 7.22
N LEU A 121 7.53 7.45 7.54
CA LEU A 121 7.60 8.12 8.84
C LEU A 121 7.06 7.23 9.97
N GLU A 122 5.96 6.53 9.73
CA GLU A 122 5.36 5.59 10.68
C GLU A 122 6.08 4.22 10.74
N ASP A 123 7.14 4.04 9.93
CA ASP A 123 7.93 2.80 9.83
C ASP A 123 7.08 1.54 9.61
N ILE A 124 6.10 1.59 8.71
CA ILE A 124 5.22 0.45 8.42
C ILE A 124 5.97 -0.58 7.55
N LYS A 125 6.83 -1.37 8.18
CA LYS A 125 7.87 -2.21 7.55
C LYS A 125 7.37 -3.09 6.41
N ILE A 126 6.24 -3.76 6.59
CA ILE A 126 5.67 -4.66 5.58
C ILE A 126 5.26 -3.89 4.31
N LEU A 127 4.75 -2.67 4.45
CA LEU A 127 4.38 -1.82 3.31
C LEU A 127 5.64 -1.26 2.65
N ILE A 128 6.61 -0.79 3.43
CA ILE A 128 7.91 -0.31 2.93
C ILE A 128 8.57 -1.39 2.07
N ALA A 129 8.69 -2.62 2.58
CA ALA A 129 9.27 -3.74 1.86
C ALA A 129 8.51 -4.03 0.56
N HIS A 130 7.19 -4.14 0.63
CA HIS A 130 6.36 -4.37 -0.55
C HIS A 130 6.53 -3.27 -1.62
N ILE A 131 6.53 -1.99 -1.22
CA ILE A 131 6.69 -0.86 -2.13
C ILE A 131 8.05 -0.92 -2.84
N VAL A 132 9.13 -1.09 -2.08
CA VAL A 132 10.49 -1.09 -2.61
C VAL A 132 10.74 -2.30 -3.51
N GLU A 133 10.33 -3.49 -3.08
CA GLU A 133 10.59 -4.74 -3.80
C GLU A 133 9.78 -4.85 -5.10
N ASN A 134 8.53 -4.38 -5.11
CA ASN A 134 7.64 -4.55 -6.26
C ASN A 134 7.64 -3.35 -7.21
N TYR A 135 7.92 -2.14 -6.70
CA TYR A 135 7.79 -0.91 -7.48
C TYR A 135 9.04 -0.03 -7.48
N GLY A 136 10.10 -0.38 -6.74
CA GLY A 136 11.29 0.45 -6.60
C GLY A 136 11.89 0.92 -7.93
N LYS A 137 11.92 0.04 -8.94
CA LYS A 137 12.40 0.38 -10.30
C LYS A 137 11.59 1.49 -10.96
N LYS A 138 10.26 1.52 -10.75
CA LYS A 138 9.38 2.55 -11.32
C LYS A 138 9.70 3.95 -10.78
N PHE A 139 10.33 4.06 -9.61
CA PHE A 139 10.68 5.33 -8.99
C PHE A 139 12.10 5.83 -9.31
N GLU A 140 12.90 5.09 -10.07
CA GLU A 140 14.31 5.46 -10.34
C GLU A 140 14.43 6.79 -11.08
N HIS A 141 13.44 7.12 -11.92
CA HIS A 141 13.39 8.38 -12.68
C HIS A 141 12.74 9.53 -11.91
N ILE A 142 12.26 9.30 -10.68
CA ILE A 142 11.68 10.33 -9.83
C ILE A 142 12.77 10.90 -8.93
N ASP A 143 13.38 12.01 -9.35
CA ASP A 143 14.51 12.67 -8.66
C ASP A 143 14.14 13.97 -7.94
N TYR A 144 13.01 14.58 -8.29
CA TYR A 144 12.51 15.83 -7.72
C TYR A 144 12.05 15.71 -6.25
N VAL A 145 11.85 14.48 -5.74
CA VAL A 145 11.57 14.22 -4.32
C VAL A 145 12.50 13.16 -3.74
N GLN A 146 12.84 13.32 -2.46
CA GLN A 146 13.71 12.36 -1.76
C GLN A 146 12.93 11.17 -1.16
N THR A 147 11.60 11.22 -1.13
CA THR A 147 10.73 10.23 -0.47
C THR A 147 11.04 8.79 -0.91
N PHE A 148 11.15 8.53 -2.21
CA PHE A 148 11.38 7.17 -2.72
C PHE A 148 12.80 6.67 -2.46
N LYS A 149 13.81 7.55 -2.55
CA LYS A 149 15.20 7.24 -2.15
C LYS A 149 15.27 6.90 -0.66
N ALA A 150 14.59 7.70 0.17
CA ALA A 150 14.53 7.49 1.61
C ALA A 150 13.80 6.19 1.99
N LEU A 151 12.72 5.82 1.29
CA LEU A 151 12.05 4.53 1.46
C LEU A 151 12.98 3.35 1.16
N ARG A 152 13.73 3.42 0.05
CA ARG A 152 14.72 2.39 -0.31
C ARG A 152 15.81 2.25 0.74
N GLN A 153 16.36 3.37 1.21
CA GLN A 153 17.36 3.36 2.29
C GLN A 153 16.80 2.74 3.57
N ARG A 154 15.55 3.09 3.93
CA ARG A 154 14.90 2.53 5.12
C ARG A 154 14.71 1.02 5.02
N HIS A 155 14.33 0.50 3.85
CA HIS A 155 14.22 -0.94 3.59
C HIS A 155 15.56 -1.65 3.76
N ILE A 156 16.64 -1.13 3.15
CA ILE A 156 17.99 -1.71 3.26
C ILE A 156 18.40 -1.84 4.74
N GLN A 157 18.22 -0.77 5.52
CA GLN A 157 18.52 -0.79 6.96
C GLN A 157 17.68 -1.81 7.74
N GLN A 158 16.42 -2.04 7.35
CA GLN A 158 15.57 -3.07 7.98
C GLN A 158 16.09 -4.47 7.66
N THR A 159 16.49 -4.71 6.41
CA THR A 159 17.03 -6.01 5.95
C THR A 159 18.37 -6.33 6.60
N GLU A 160 19.27 -5.35 6.73
CA GLU A 160 20.57 -5.53 7.40
C GLU A 160 20.39 -5.92 8.88
N LYS A 161 19.54 -5.20 9.61
CA LYS A 161 19.21 -5.53 11.01
C LYS A 161 18.63 -6.93 11.19
N LEU A 162 17.91 -7.46 10.20
CA LEU A 162 17.38 -8.83 10.24
C LEU A 162 18.48 -9.87 10.03
N LYS A 163 19.50 -9.57 9.21
CA LYS A 163 20.66 -10.44 8.98
C LYS A 163 21.58 -10.50 10.20
N GLU A 164 21.67 -9.41 10.97
CA GLU A 164 22.47 -9.32 12.20
C GLU A 164 21.83 -10.03 13.41
N LYS A 165 20.53 -10.37 13.37
CA LYS A 165 19.88 -11.08 14.47
C LYS A 165 20.50 -12.47 14.62
N PRO A 166 20.99 -12.85 15.82
CA PRO A 166 21.73 -14.10 16.02
C PRO A 166 20.94 -15.38 15.70
N ILE A 167 19.62 -15.32 15.52
CA ILE A 167 18.76 -16.48 15.23
C ILE A 167 19.17 -17.17 13.92
N THR A 168 19.57 -16.42 12.88
CA THR A 168 20.07 -17.05 11.64
C THR A 168 21.42 -17.72 11.85
N LYS A 169 22.31 -17.12 12.67
CA LYS A 169 23.58 -17.73 13.08
C LYS A 169 23.35 -18.98 13.93
N TYR A 170 22.41 -18.95 14.88
CA TYR A 170 22.03 -20.09 15.70
C TYR A 170 21.40 -21.20 14.88
N VAL A 171 20.50 -20.92 13.94
CA VAL A 171 19.93 -21.93 13.05
C VAL A 171 21.00 -22.53 12.14
N TYR A 172 21.91 -21.72 11.59
CA TYR A 172 23.03 -22.21 10.76
C TYR A 172 24.04 -23.03 11.57
N ILE A 173 24.32 -22.65 12.81
CA ILE A 173 25.14 -23.43 13.76
C ILE A 173 24.38 -24.70 14.16
N TYR A 174 23.08 -24.64 14.46
CA TYR A 174 22.29 -25.81 14.85
C TYR A 174 22.25 -26.84 13.71
N ILE A 175 22.03 -26.39 12.47
CA ILE A 175 22.07 -27.25 11.29
C ILE A 175 23.48 -27.81 11.05
N ASN A 176 24.56 -27.04 11.22
CA ASN A 176 25.92 -27.54 11.01
C ASN A 176 26.50 -28.37 12.17
N VAL A 177 26.04 -28.15 13.40
CA VAL A 177 26.51 -28.84 14.62
C VAL A 177 25.66 -30.06 14.92
N PHE A 178 24.33 -29.97 14.81
CA PHE A 178 23.41 -31.09 15.09
C PHE A 178 22.98 -31.87 13.84
N GLY A 179 23.05 -31.28 12.64
CA GLY A 179 22.73 -31.98 11.38
C GLY A 179 23.75 -33.04 10.97
N LYS A 180 24.86 -33.21 11.70
CA LYS A 180 25.81 -34.33 11.54
C LYS A 180 25.51 -35.54 12.45
N TYR A 181 24.51 -35.46 13.33
CA TYR A 181 24.23 -36.48 14.35
C TYR A 181 22.83 -37.12 14.26
N THR A 182 22.29 -37.31 13.05
CA THR A 182 21.03 -38.07 12.89
C THR A 182 21.06 -38.91 11.62
N PHE A 183 21.86 -39.98 11.64
CA PHE A 183 21.62 -41.20 10.87
C PHE A 183 22.29 -42.40 11.58
N CYS A 184 21.72 -42.78 12.73
CA CYS A 184 21.82 -44.14 13.27
C CYS A 184 20.83 -44.24 14.43
N PHE A 185 19.72 -44.94 14.24
CA PHE A 185 19.17 -46.01 15.08
C PHE A 185 17.70 -46.26 14.68
N THR A 186 17.54 -47.42 14.04
CA THR A 186 16.33 -48.27 13.84
C THR A 186 15.04 -47.64 13.35
#